data_AF-A0A433D8B6-F1
#
_entry.id   AF-A0A433D8B6-F1
#
_cell.length_a   1.000
_cell.length_b   1.000
_cell.length_c   1.000
_cell.angle_alpha   90.00
_cell.angle_beta   90.00
_cell.angle_gamma   90.00
#
_symmetry.space_group_name_H-M   'P 1'
#
loop_
_entity.id
_entity.type
_entity.pdbx_description
1 polymer ?
#
loop_
_entity_poly.entity_id
_entity_poly.type
_entity_poly.pdbx_seq_one_letter_code
_entity_poly.pdbx_strand_id
1 'polypeptide(L)'
;MSSDPNIWLNFESTQLASEANKRIPIFQGHGDADAVVNYRFGHQSSKVLQENNYDVRFKTYSGMGHSTSDKELRDVAAFLKEVLPEQAA
;
A
#
# COMPACT_ATOMS: atom_id res chain seq x y z
N MET A 1 -24.20 -18.25 10.18
CA MET A 1 -23.25 -17.82 9.12
C MET A 1 -23.32 -16.31 9.09
N SER A 2 -22.26 -15.61 9.50
CA SER A 2 -22.32 -14.16 9.63
C SER A 2 -22.53 -13.50 8.27
N SER A 3 -23.51 -12.60 8.20
CA SER A 3 -23.86 -11.79 7.02
C SER A 3 -22.97 -10.55 6.88
N ASP A 4 -21.96 -10.40 7.75
CA ASP A 4 -21.05 -9.26 7.71
C ASP A 4 -20.01 -9.46 6.60
N PRO A 5 -20.05 -8.67 5.51
CA PRO A 5 -19.06 -8.74 4.44
C PRO A 5 -17.64 -8.38 4.93
N ASN A 6 -17.50 -7.86 6.15
CA ASN A 6 -16.25 -7.43 6.74
C ASN A 6 -15.67 -8.38 7.81
N ILE A 7 -16.19 -9.60 7.96
CA ILE A 7 -15.72 -10.52 9.01
C ILE A 7 -14.21 -10.87 8.95
N TRP A 8 -13.58 -10.72 7.77
CA TRP A 8 -12.14 -10.91 7.56
C TRP A 8 -11.29 -9.66 7.85
N LEU A 9 -11.92 -8.55 8.21
CA LEU A 9 -11.31 -7.24 8.45
C LEU A 9 -11.32 -6.82 9.91
N ASN A 10 -11.71 -7.71 10.83
CA ASN A 10 -11.42 -7.57 12.26
C ASN A 10 -9.91 -7.74 12.55
N PHE A 11 -9.08 -7.16 11.69
CA PHE A 11 -7.70 -6.87 11.96
C PHE A 11 -7.68 -5.73 12.99
N GLU A 12 -7.43 -6.05 14.25
CA GLU A 12 -6.80 -5.11 15.18
C GLU A 12 -5.36 -4.81 14.70
N SER A 13 -5.22 -4.34 13.46
CA SER A 13 -3.94 -4.15 12.75
C SER A 13 -3.07 -3.05 13.35
N THR A 14 -3.65 -2.21 14.21
CA THR A 14 -2.94 -1.10 14.85
C THR A 14 -2.24 -1.49 16.15
N GLN A 15 -2.38 -2.71 16.66
CA GLN A 15 -1.63 -3.13 17.86
C GLN A 15 -0.10 -3.11 17.65
N LEU A 16 0.37 -3.25 16.39
CA LEU A 16 1.78 -3.14 16.03
C LEU A 16 2.17 -1.74 15.54
N ALA A 17 1.21 -0.83 15.39
CA ALA A 17 1.47 0.53 14.92
C ALA A 17 2.17 1.34 16.03
N SER A 18 3.22 2.08 15.64
CA SER A 18 3.92 3.00 16.52
C SER A 18 3.78 4.42 16.01
N GLU A 19 3.53 5.37 16.91
CA GLU A 19 3.49 6.80 16.62
C GLU A 19 4.80 7.31 16.01
N ALA A 20 5.93 6.65 16.31
CA ALA A 20 7.23 6.99 15.72
C ALA A 20 7.24 6.88 14.18
N ASN A 21 6.43 5.96 13.63
CA ASN A 21 6.38 5.69 12.19
C ASN A 21 5.25 6.43 11.48
N LYS A 22 4.44 7.21 12.22
CA LYS A 22 3.21 7.83 11.68
C LYS A 22 3.44 8.73 10.47
N ARG A 23 4.62 9.35 10.42
CA ARG A 23 5.02 10.31 9.38
C ARG A 23 5.86 9.68 8.26
N ILE A 24 6.13 8.37 8.32
CA ILE A 24 6.85 7.69 7.26
C ILE A 24 5.91 7.58 6.05
N PRO A 25 6.26 8.15 4.89
CA PRO A 25 5.44 8.04 3.69
C PRO A 25 5.43 6.58 3.19
N ILE A 26 4.28 6.13 2.73
CA ILE A 26 4.05 4.76 2.25
C ILE A 26 3.73 4.79 0.76
N PHE A 27 4.47 4.02 -0.03
CA PHE A 27 4.12 3.72 -1.41
C PHE A 27 3.52 2.31 -1.48
N GLN A 28 2.35 2.18 -2.13
CA GLN A 28 1.69 0.90 -2.34
C GLN A 28 1.31 0.74 -3.81
N GLY A 29 2.04 -0.12 -4.53
CA GLY A 29 1.74 -0.52 -5.91
C GLY A 29 0.89 -1.80 -5.94
N HIS A 30 -0.09 -1.87 -6.85
CA HIS A 30 -0.88 -3.10 -7.03
C HIS A 30 -1.34 -3.26 -8.49
N GLY A 31 -1.25 -4.48 -9.03
CA GLY A 31 -1.78 -4.82 -10.34
C GLY A 31 -3.28 -5.14 -10.31
N ASP A 32 -4.10 -4.51 -11.15
CA ASP A 32 -5.55 -4.75 -11.13
C ASP A 32 -5.98 -6.12 -11.70
N ALA A 33 -5.06 -6.83 -12.35
CA ALA A 33 -5.23 -8.19 -12.87
C ALA A 33 -4.54 -9.27 -12.01
N ASP A 34 -4.13 -8.92 -10.78
CA ASP A 34 -3.50 -9.87 -9.85
C ASP A 34 -4.48 -10.99 -9.43
N ALA A 35 -4.20 -12.22 -9.88
CA ALA A 35 -4.97 -13.41 -9.58
C ALA A 35 -4.57 -14.12 -8.27
N VAL A 36 -3.48 -13.69 -7.63
CA VAL A 36 -2.95 -14.27 -6.38
C VAL A 36 -3.38 -13.42 -5.19
N VAL A 37 -3.11 -12.12 -5.24
CA VAL A 37 -3.53 -11.15 -4.23
C VAL A 37 -4.56 -10.22 -4.86
N ASN A 38 -5.84 -10.52 -4.62
CA ASN A 38 -6.94 -9.77 -5.22
C ASN A 38 -6.79 -8.26 -5.00
N TYR A 39 -6.90 -7.48 -6.07
CA TYR A 39 -6.79 -6.02 -6.07
C TYR A 39 -7.61 -5.33 -4.96
N ARG A 40 -8.79 -5.88 -4.61
CA ARG A 40 -9.63 -5.36 -3.53
C ARG A 40 -8.88 -5.26 -2.20
N PHE A 41 -7.98 -6.20 -1.90
CA PHE A 41 -7.20 -6.23 -0.67
C PHE A 41 -6.12 -5.16 -0.65
N GLY A 42 -5.49 -4.90 -1.80
CA GLY A 42 -4.56 -3.77 -1.96
C GLY A 42 -5.28 -2.44 -1.71
N HIS A 43 -6.42 -2.22 -2.38
CA HIS A 43 -7.20 -0.99 -2.19
C HIS A 43 -7.71 -0.84 -0.75
N GLN A 44 -8.19 -1.91 -0.14
CA GLN A 44 -8.73 -1.89 1.21
C GLN A 44 -7.66 -1.65 2.28
N SER A 45 -6.50 -2.29 2.18
CA SER A 45 -5.39 -2.05 3.10
C SER A 45 -4.88 -0.60 3.01
N SER A 46 -4.78 -0.03 1.80
CA SER A 46 -4.47 1.38 1.62
C SER A 46 -5.51 2.28 2.30
N LYS A 47 -6.80 1.96 2.19
CA LYS A 47 -7.86 2.73 2.82
C LYS A 47 -7.76 2.70 4.34
N VAL A 48 -7.50 1.53 4.94
CA VAL A 48 -7.31 1.40 6.39
C VAL A 48 -6.13 2.26 6.86
N LEU A 49 -5.01 2.25 6.14
CA LEU A 49 -3.86 3.10 6.48
C LEU A 49 -4.22 4.60 6.39
N GLN A 50 -4.92 5.02 5.34
CA GLN A 50 -5.35 6.43 5.17
C GLN A 50 -6.35 6.85 6.26
N GLU A 51 -7.34 6.02 6.57
CA GLU A 51 -8.31 6.25 7.67
C GLU A 51 -7.60 6.35 9.04
N ASN A 52 -6.43 5.73 9.17
CA ASN A 52 -5.57 5.84 10.33
C ASN A 52 -4.54 6.98 10.24
N ASN A 53 -4.68 7.95 9.33
CA ASN A 53 -3.80 9.12 9.18
C ASN A 53 -2.35 8.81 8.79
N TYR A 54 -2.10 7.76 8.01
CA TYR A 54 -0.81 7.56 7.33
C TYR A 54 -0.79 8.27 5.97
N ASP A 55 0.39 8.74 5.54
CA ASP A 55 0.60 9.25 4.18
C ASP A 55 0.81 8.08 3.23
N VAL A 56 -0.22 7.71 2.46
CA VAL A 56 -0.21 6.55 1.56
C VAL A 56 -0.47 6.97 0.11
N ARG A 57 0.46 6.59 -0.76
CA ARG A 57 0.36 6.74 -2.21
C ARG A 57 0.06 5.38 -2.85
N PHE A 58 -1.22 5.14 -3.10
CA PHE A 58 -1.66 3.94 -3.80
C PHE A 58 -1.57 4.14 -5.32
N LYS A 59 -0.99 3.18 -6.04
CA LYS A 59 -0.86 3.19 -7.50
C LYS A 59 -1.36 1.88 -8.07
N THR A 60 -2.33 1.97 -8.97
CA THR A 60 -2.85 0.84 -9.74
C THR A 60 -2.09 0.71 -11.05
N TYR A 61 -1.68 -0.51 -11.39
CA TYR A 61 -1.04 -0.86 -12.65
C TYR A 61 -1.98 -1.72 -13.48
N SER A 62 -2.57 -1.12 -14.52
CA SER A 62 -3.63 -1.77 -15.29
C SER A 62 -3.11 -2.92 -16.15
N GLY A 63 -3.80 -4.06 -16.11
CA GLY A 63 -3.43 -5.30 -16.77
C GLY A 63 -2.27 -6.04 -16.11
N MET A 64 -1.68 -5.50 -15.04
CA MET A 64 -0.58 -6.15 -14.33
C MET A 64 -1.13 -7.22 -13.39
N GLY A 65 -0.55 -8.41 -13.46
CA GLY A 65 -0.87 -9.53 -12.56
C GLY A 65 -0.06 -9.50 -11.27
N HIS A 66 0.24 -10.67 -10.72
CA HIS A 66 1.16 -10.83 -9.58
C HIS A 66 2.63 -10.75 -10.04
N SER A 67 3.02 -9.57 -10.50
CA SER A 67 4.33 -9.29 -11.09
C SER A 67 4.68 -7.82 -10.92
N THR A 68 5.82 -7.40 -11.46
CA THR A 68 6.19 -5.98 -11.56
C THR A 68 6.12 -5.47 -13.00
N SER A 69 6.25 -4.15 -13.20
CA SER A 69 6.36 -3.52 -14.52
C SER A 69 7.40 -2.39 -14.54
N ASP A 70 7.93 -2.04 -15.72
CA ASP A 70 8.83 -0.89 -15.86
C ASP A 70 8.21 0.43 -15.37
N LYS A 71 6.89 0.55 -15.47
CA LYS A 71 6.17 1.71 -14.94
C LYS A 71 6.23 1.71 -13.40
N GLU A 72 5.94 0.58 -12.77
CA GLU A 72 6.02 0.43 -11.32
C GLU A 72 7.43 0.71 -10.79
N LEU A 73 8.45 0.13 -11.42
CA LEU A 73 9.84 0.34 -11.01
C LEU A 73 10.26 1.81 -11.10
N ARG A 74 9.79 2.55 -12.13
CA ARG A 74 10.02 3.99 -12.25
C ARG A 74 9.29 4.80 -11.17
N ASP A 75 8.05 4.44 -10.87
CA ASP A 75 7.26 5.10 -9.82
C ASP A 75 7.91 4.88 -8.43
N VAL A 76 8.38 3.67 -8.14
CA VAL A 76 9.14 3.34 -6.91
C VAL A 76 10.43 4.14 -6.85
N ALA A 77 11.21 4.18 -7.94
CA ALA A 77 12.46 4.94 -7.98
C ALA A 77 12.22 6.44 -7.78
N ALA A 78 11.15 7.00 -8.36
CA ALA A 78 10.78 8.40 -8.16
C ALA A 78 10.36 8.66 -6.70
N PHE A 79 9.56 7.77 -6.11
CA PHE A 79 9.17 7.86 -4.70
C PHE A 79 10.39 7.84 -3.77
N LEU A 80 11.31 6.89 -3.97
CA LEU A 80 12.52 6.80 -3.15
C LEU A 80 13.40 8.05 -3.24
N LYS A 81 13.56 8.62 -4.44
CA LYS A 81 14.30 9.88 -4.63
C LYS A 81 13.66 11.08 -3.91
N GLU A 82 12.34 11.06 -3.75
CA GLU A 82 11.62 12.13 -3.07
C GLU A 82 11.73 12.03 -1.56
N VAL A 83 11.65 10.82 -1.00
CA VAL A 83 11.54 10.61 0.45
C VAL A 83 12.86 10.33 1.14
N LEU A 84 13.88 9.90 0.40
CA LEU A 84 15.21 9.69 0.94
C LEU A 84 16.05 10.96 0.75
N PRO A 85 16.62 11.53 1.82
CA PRO A 85 17.54 12.66 1.68
C PRO A 85 18.78 12.23 0.90
N GLU A 86 19.36 13.16 0.13
CA GLU A 86 20.70 12.95 -0.42
C GLU A 86 21.65 12.61 0.73
N GLN A 87 22.40 11.53 0.56
CA GLN A 87 23.39 11.13 1.54
C GLN A 87 24.47 12.21 1.53
N ALA A 88 24.61 12.95 2.63
CA ALA A 88 25.72 13.88 2.79
C ALA A 88 27.03 13.08 2.64
N ALA A 89 27.80 13.41 1.59
CA ALA A 89 29.09 12.80 1.30
C ALA A 89 30.13 13.12 2.39
#